data_AF-A0A351AS22-F1
#
_entry.id   AF-A0A351AS22-F1
#
_cell.length_a   1.000
_cell.length_b   1.000
_cell.length_c   1.000
_cell.angle_alpha   90.00
_cell.angle_beta   90.00
_cell.angle_gamma   90.00
#
_symmetry.space_group_name_H-M   'P 1'
#
loop_
_entity.id
_entity.type
_entity.pdbx_description
1 polymer ?
#
loop_
_entity_poly.entity_id
_entity_poly.type
_entity_poly.pdbx_seq_one_letter_code
_entity_poly.pdbx_strand_id
1 'polypeptide(L)'
;MFAALIWSESRFRIQANSQRGAFGLMQMMPRTADRYEIENLLDPKENIEAGASYISRLQSKFRDTAANDNELVKFTLAAYNAGEGRIYDCIKLARAQGIDTGTWESLCTVLPQMSQDSILLVEDVRHGKFKGKETVAYVKAVLNQYDIFNGTQPRYKVQPTDTVLVMIEETEDVERILLSPDSLSRIDSGDEKARNQEEEHDDQPGCHISGKHRR
;
A
#
# COMPACT_ATOMS: atom_id res chain seq x y z
N MET A 1 -7.19 -9.95 10.82
CA MET A 1 -6.49 -8.93 10.02
C MET A 1 -7.47 -8.00 9.31
N PHE A 2 -8.36 -8.51 8.45
CA PHE A 2 -9.33 -7.68 7.72
C PHE A 2 -10.11 -6.67 8.56
N ALA A 3 -10.63 -7.07 9.73
CA ALA A 3 -11.33 -6.14 10.61
C ALA A 3 -10.46 -4.96 11.06
N ALA A 4 -9.18 -5.20 11.38
CA ALA A 4 -8.24 -4.15 11.78
C ALA A 4 -7.91 -3.21 10.62
N LEU A 5 -7.78 -3.76 9.41
CA LEU A 5 -7.59 -2.98 8.19
C LEU A 5 -8.81 -2.11 7.90
N ILE A 6 -10.02 -2.67 7.88
CA ILE A 6 -11.28 -1.93 7.68
C ILE A 6 -11.43 -0.82 8.73
N TRP A 7 -11.06 -1.10 9.98
CA TRP A 7 -11.06 -0.09 11.03
C TRP A 7 -10.10 1.06 10.72
N SER A 8 -8.87 0.76 10.29
CA SER A 8 -7.89 1.76 9.89
C SER A 8 -8.31 2.56 8.65
N GLU A 9 -9.05 1.95 7.72
CA GLU A 9 -9.51 2.59 6.48
C GLU A 9 -10.76 3.45 6.66
N SER A 10 -11.81 2.91 7.30
CA SER A 10 -13.14 3.54 7.33
C SER A 10 -13.77 3.62 8.71
N ARG A 11 -13.15 3.02 9.74
CA ARG A 11 -13.78 2.82 11.06
C ARG A 11 -15.14 2.11 10.95
N PHE A 12 -15.24 1.15 10.03
CA PHE A 12 -16.46 0.42 9.66
C PHE A 12 -17.59 1.29 9.06
N ARG A 13 -17.28 2.48 8.54
CA ARG A 13 -18.27 3.34 7.86
C ARG A 13 -18.39 2.96 6.39
N ILE A 14 -19.53 2.38 6.02
CA ILE A 14 -19.82 1.94 4.65
C ILE A 14 -19.84 3.13 3.67
N GLN A 15 -20.32 4.29 4.12
CA GLN A 15 -20.42 5.50 3.28
C GLN A 15 -19.12 6.35 3.29
N ALA A 16 -17.99 5.78 3.74
CA ALA A 16 -16.73 6.50 3.76
C ALA A 16 -16.25 6.81 2.34
N ASN A 17 -15.97 8.09 2.10
CA ASN A 17 -15.39 8.58 0.86
C ASN A 17 -14.16 9.44 1.19
N SER A 18 -13.03 9.16 0.54
CA SER A 18 -11.82 9.96 0.67
C SER A 18 -11.81 11.13 -0.32
N GLN A 19 -11.07 12.18 0.00
CA GLN A 19 -10.86 13.31 -0.92
C GLN A 19 -10.20 12.91 -2.26
N ARG A 20 -9.69 11.67 -2.37
CA ARG A 20 -9.06 11.13 -3.58
C ARG A 20 -9.95 10.15 -4.34
N GLY A 21 -11.21 10.01 -3.91
CA GLY A 21 -12.18 9.14 -4.57
C GLY A 21 -12.02 7.67 -4.21
N ALA A 22 -11.55 7.36 -3.00
CA ALA A 22 -11.61 6.01 -2.45
C ALA A 22 -12.93 5.80 -1.71
N PHE A 23 -13.56 4.63 -1.86
CA PHE A 23 -14.92 4.38 -1.36
C PHE A 23 -15.01 3.13 -0.46
N GLY A 24 -15.96 3.17 0.46
CA GLY A 24 -16.44 2.01 1.21
C GLY A 24 -15.54 1.58 2.36
N LEU A 25 -15.83 0.39 2.91
CA LEU A 25 -15.22 -0.15 4.12
C LEU A 25 -13.69 -0.26 4.05
N MET A 26 -13.17 -0.68 2.90
CA MET A 26 -11.76 -0.91 2.62
C MET A 26 -11.10 0.24 1.85
N GLN A 27 -11.83 1.34 1.60
CA GLN A 27 -11.33 2.51 0.86
C GLN A 27 -10.71 2.14 -0.49
N MET A 28 -11.51 1.49 -1.33
CA MET A 28 -11.08 1.03 -2.64
C MET A 28 -11.20 2.13 -3.69
N MET A 29 -10.21 2.21 -4.57
CA MET A 29 -10.25 3.12 -5.73
C MET A 29 -11.10 2.50 -6.84
N PRO A 30 -11.92 3.28 -7.58
CA PRO A 30 -12.71 2.78 -8.71
C PRO A 30 -11.88 1.97 -9.72
N ARG A 31 -10.72 2.48 -10.16
CA ARG A 31 -9.80 1.76 -11.07
C ARG A 31 -9.33 0.39 -10.55
N THR A 32 -9.26 0.24 -9.23
CA THR A 32 -8.85 -1.02 -8.60
C THR A 32 -10.03 -1.98 -8.57
N ALA A 33 -11.25 -1.48 -8.40
CA ALA A 33 -12.49 -2.25 -8.43
C ALA A 33 -12.80 -2.77 -9.83
N ASP A 34 -12.56 -1.95 -10.87
CA ASP A 34 -12.78 -2.32 -12.28
C ASP A 34 -12.01 -3.61 -12.66
N ARG A 35 -10.81 -3.80 -12.10
CA ARG A 35 -9.98 -5.00 -12.33
C ARG A 35 -10.62 -6.29 -11.79
N TYR A 36 -11.55 -6.17 -10.85
CA TYR A 36 -12.21 -7.30 -10.19
C TYR A 36 -13.69 -7.40 -10.54
N GLU A 37 -14.15 -6.69 -11.59
CA GLU A 37 -15.53 -6.73 -12.07
C GLU A 37 -16.56 -6.33 -11.00
N ILE A 38 -16.21 -5.33 -10.18
CA ILE A 38 -17.04 -4.85 -9.07
C ILE A 38 -17.85 -3.63 -9.49
N GLU A 39 -19.16 -3.70 -9.30
CA GLU A 39 -20.11 -2.70 -9.82
C GLU A 39 -20.40 -1.60 -8.79
N ASN A 40 -20.42 -1.92 -7.49
CA ASN A 40 -20.81 -0.99 -6.43
C ASN A 40 -19.87 -1.03 -5.22
N LEU A 41 -18.94 -0.08 -5.16
CA LEU A 41 -18.02 0.08 -4.03
C LEU A 41 -18.69 0.53 -2.71
N LEU A 42 -19.95 0.96 -2.71
CA LEU A 42 -20.71 1.24 -1.50
C LEU A 42 -21.48 0.02 -0.99
N ASP A 43 -21.55 -1.06 -1.77
CA ASP A 43 -21.99 -2.35 -1.24
C ASP A 43 -20.88 -2.92 -0.34
N PRO A 44 -21.17 -3.21 0.95
CA PRO A 44 -20.15 -3.69 1.89
C PRO A 44 -19.49 -4.99 1.44
N LYS A 45 -20.24 -5.90 0.83
CA LYS A 45 -19.75 -7.22 0.44
C LYS A 45 -18.80 -7.08 -0.74
N GLU A 46 -19.24 -6.39 -1.80
CA GLU A 46 -18.40 -6.13 -2.97
C GLU A 46 -17.13 -5.36 -2.60
N ASN A 47 -17.23 -4.35 -1.73
CA ASN A 47 -16.07 -3.58 -1.29
C ASN A 47 -15.05 -4.44 -0.53
N ILE A 48 -15.51 -5.36 0.33
CA ILE A 48 -14.65 -6.30 1.04
C ILE A 48 -14.01 -7.30 0.08
N GLU A 49 -14.77 -7.80 -0.91
CA GLU A 49 -14.27 -8.72 -1.95
C GLU A 49 -13.19 -8.06 -2.82
N ALA A 50 -13.38 -6.77 -3.18
CA ALA A 50 -12.38 -5.96 -3.87
C ALA A 50 -11.07 -5.89 -3.08
N GLY A 51 -11.18 -5.52 -1.80
CA GLY A 51 -10.03 -5.33 -0.93
C GLY A 51 -9.30 -6.65 -0.63
N ALA A 52 -10.04 -7.75 -0.44
CA ALA A 52 -9.47 -9.08 -0.28
C ALA A 52 -8.70 -9.54 -1.53
N SER A 53 -9.29 -9.32 -2.71
CA SER A 53 -8.63 -9.63 -3.99
C SER A 53 -7.37 -8.81 -4.19
N TYR A 54 -7.41 -7.52 -3.84
CA TYR A 54 -6.25 -6.65 -3.90
C TYR A 54 -5.14 -7.09 -2.93
N ILE A 55 -5.46 -7.43 -1.69
CA ILE A 55 -4.51 -7.97 -0.71
C ILE A 55 -3.87 -9.25 -1.22
N SER A 56 -4.65 -10.18 -1.79
CA SER A 56 -4.14 -11.44 -2.35
C SER A 56 -3.13 -11.18 -3.48
N ARG A 57 -3.42 -10.21 -4.37
CA ARG A 57 -2.49 -9.78 -5.42
C ARG A 57 -1.19 -9.23 -4.84
N LEU A 58 -1.28 -8.35 -3.83
CA LEU A 58 -0.11 -7.78 -3.17
C LEU A 58 0.75 -8.85 -2.48
N GLN A 59 0.12 -9.78 -1.75
CA GLN A 59 0.83 -10.91 -1.14
C GLN A 59 1.57 -11.74 -2.20
N SER A 60 0.95 -11.97 -3.36
CA SER A 60 1.61 -12.70 -4.46
C SER A 60 2.83 -11.95 -4.99
N LYS A 61 2.76 -10.62 -5.09
CA LYS A 61 3.88 -9.76 -5.54
C LYS A 61 5.09 -9.77 -4.59
N PHE A 62 4.85 -9.81 -3.29
CA PHE A 62 5.93 -9.70 -2.28
C PHE A 62 6.37 -11.03 -1.67
N ARG A 63 5.75 -12.16 -2.05
CA ARG A 63 6.02 -13.49 -1.48
C ARG A 63 7.49 -13.89 -1.55
N ASP A 64 8.14 -13.63 -2.68
CA ASP A 64 9.54 -14.00 -2.90
C ASP A 64 10.53 -12.96 -2.34
N THR A 65 10.04 -11.80 -1.92
CA THR A 65 10.86 -10.75 -1.28
C THR A 65 10.86 -10.91 0.22
N ALA A 66 9.69 -11.12 0.83
CA ALA A 66 9.55 -11.17 2.27
C ALA A 66 10.22 -12.42 2.87
N ALA A 67 10.97 -12.25 3.95
CA ALA A 67 11.73 -13.34 4.57
C ALA A 67 10.83 -14.43 5.20
N ASN A 68 9.58 -14.11 5.54
CA ASN A 68 8.57 -15.03 6.07
C ASN A 68 7.17 -14.41 5.99
N ASP A 69 6.13 -15.18 6.34
CA ASP A 69 4.74 -14.72 6.28
C ASP A 69 4.46 -13.49 7.17
N ASN A 70 5.14 -13.34 8.31
CA ASN A 70 4.98 -12.16 9.16
C ASN A 70 5.58 -10.91 8.50
N GLU A 71 6.65 -11.04 7.74
CA GLU A 71 7.19 -9.95 6.91
C GLU A 71 6.27 -9.68 5.73
N LEU A 72 5.74 -10.72 5.08
CA LEU A 72 4.85 -10.60 3.94
C LEU A 72 3.62 -9.73 4.25
N VAL A 73 3.03 -9.90 5.44
CA VAL A 73 1.93 -9.05 5.92
C VAL A 73 2.34 -7.58 5.97
N LYS A 74 3.53 -7.25 6.47
CA LYS A 74 4.00 -5.86 6.60
C LYS A 74 4.24 -5.21 5.25
N PHE A 75 4.88 -5.93 4.32
CA PHE A 75 5.07 -5.48 2.94
C PHE A 75 3.74 -5.27 2.22
N THR A 76 2.79 -6.19 2.43
CA THR A 76 1.43 -6.08 1.88
C THR A 76 0.72 -4.84 2.39
N LEU A 77 0.75 -4.57 3.70
CA LEU A 77 0.13 -3.38 4.28
C LEU A 77 0.80 -2.08 3.79
N ALA A 78 2.13 -2.09 3.67
CA ALA A 78 2.86 -0.95 3.13
C ALA A 78 2.49 -0.65 1.67
N ALA A 79 2.35 -1.70 0.84
CA ALA A 79 1.95 -1.58 -0.55
C ALA A 79 0.46 -1.21 -0.70
N TYR A 80 -0.40 -1.67 0.21
CA TYR A 80 -1.80 -1.29 0.25
C TYR A 80 -1.93 0.24 0.43
N ASN A 81 -1.14 0.82 1.34
CA ASN A 81 -1.13 2.25 1.62
C ASN A 81 -0.40 3.09 0.57
N ALA A 82 0.82 2.72 0.19
CA ALA A 82 1.69 3.56 -0.64
C ALA A 82 1.60 3.26 -2.15
N GLY A 83 1.08 2.08 -2.51
CA GLY A 83 1.18 1.47 -3.83
C GLY A 83 2.40 0.55 -3.95
N GLU A 84 2.23 -0.57 -4.65
CA GLU A 84 3.26 -1.61 -4.80
C GLU A 84 4.51 -1.11 -5.52
N GLY A 85 4.37 -0.23 -6.52
CA GLY A 85 5.49 0.32 -7.28
C GLY A 85 6.45 1.10 -6.39
N ARG A 86 5.90 1.86 -5.45
CA ARG A 86 6.70 2.64 -4.48
C ARG A 86 7.43 1.74 -3.49
N ILE A 87 6.79 0.65 -3.05
CA ILE A 87 7.47 -0.34 -2.20
C ILE A 87 8.58 -1.07 -2.96
N TYR A 88 8.40 -1.37 -4.24
CA TYR A 88 9.48 -1.89 -5.08
C TYR A 88 10.63 -0.90 -5.25
N ASP A 89 10.36 0.39 -5.42
CA ASP A 89 11.41 1.41 -5.47
C ASP A 89 12.20 1.44 -4.16
N CYS A 90 11.54 1.33 -3.01
CA CYS A 90 12.22 1.19 -1.71
C CYS A 90 13.08 -0.08 -1.63
N ILE A 91 12.58 -1.21 -2.13
CA ILE A 91 13.32 -2.48 -2.15
C ILE A 91 14.57 -2.37 -3.03
N LYS A 92 14.47 -1.74 -4.20
CA LYS A 92 15.62 -1.48 -5.08
C LYS A 92 16.64 -0.57 -4.41
N LEU A 93 16.18 0.52 -3.77
CA LEU A 93 17.06 1.42 -3.04
C LEU A 93 17.76 0.69 -1.88
N ALA A 94 17.03 -0.12 -1.10
CA ALA A 94 17.62 -0.94 -0.04
C ALA A 94 18.71 -1.86 -0.58
N ARG A 95 18.45 -2.54 -1.70
CA ARG A 95 19.42 -3.41 -2.37
C ARG A 95 20.67 -2.64 -2.81
N ALA A 96 20.50 -1.46 -3.40
CA ALA A 96 21.61 -0.60 -3.81
C ALA A 96 22.46 -0.12 -2.61
N GLN A 97 21.84 0.02 -1.43
CA GLN A 97 22.52 0.37 -0.18
C GLN A 97 23.12 -0.86 0.55
N GLY A 98 22.96 -2.08 0.01
CA GLY A 98 23.41 -3.31 0.67
C GLY A 98 22.61 -3.68 1.92
N ILE A 99 21.40 -3.14 2.05
CA ILE A 99 20.47 -3.40 3.15
C ILE A 99 19.64 -4.65 2.83
N ASP A 100 19.35 -5.47 3.84
CA ASP A 100 18.47 -6.63 3.68
C ASP A 100 17.08 -6.20 3.17
N THR A 101 16.61 -6.84 2.10
CA THR A 101 15.33 -6.50 1.48
C THR A 101 14.17 -7.34 2.01
N GLY A 102 14.44 -8.38 2.81
CA GLY A 102 13.44 -9.34 3.24
C GLY A 102 12.70 -8.97 4.53
N THR A 103 13.19 -7.98 5.27
CA THR A 103 12.65 -7.61 6.57
C THR A 103 12.09 -6.19 6.59
N TRP A 104 10.98 -6.02 7.30
CA TRP A 104 10.32 -4.74 7.50
C TRP A 104 11.16 -3.75 8.29
N GLU A 105 11.94 -4.23 9.24
CA GLU A 105 12.88 -3.39 10.01
C GLU A 105 13.88 -2.72 9.07
N SER A 106 14.46 -3.48 8.14
CA SER A 106 15.35 -2.96 7.12
C SER A 106 14.64 -1.98 6.19
N LEU A 107 13.43 -2.30 5.73
CA LEU A 107 12.65 -1.39 4.88
C LEU A 107 12.28 -0.07 5.59
N CYS A 108 12.07 -0.09 6.92
CA CYS A 108 11.82 1.10 7.73
C CYS A 108 13.01 2.08 7.75
N THR A 109 14.23 1.63 7.46
CA THR A 109 15.40 2.51 7.33
C THR A 109 15.41 3.29 6.00
N VAL A 110 14.73 2.76 4.99
CA VAL A 110 14.71 3.30 3.62
C VAL A 110 13.46 4.12 3.35
N LEU A 111 12.29 3.68 3.83
CA LEU A 111 11.00 4.35 3.61
C LEU A 111 11.04 5.88 3.89
N PRO A 112 11.62 6.39 4.99
CA PRO A 112 11.68 7.83 5.25
C PRO A 112 12.48 8.61 4.20
N GLN A 113 13.46 7.98 3.55
CA GLN A 113 14.31 8.60 2.52
C GLN A 113 13.52 8.97 1.27
N MET A 114 12.45 8.24 0.95
CA MET A 114 11.59 8.46 -0.22
C MET A 114 10.86 9.81 -0.22
N SER A 115 10.94 10.55 0.89
CA SER A 115 10.40 11.89 0.99
C SER A 115 11.37 13.01 0.57
N GLN A 116 12.65 12.68 0.42
CA GLN A 116 13.74 13.61 0.11
C GLN A 116 13.85 13.86 -1.40
N ASP A 117 14.32 15.04 -1.80
CA ASP A 117 14.52 15.39 -3.22
C ASP A 117 15.64 14.58 -3.88
N SER A 118 16.61 14.13 -3.10
CA SER A 118 17.69 13.25 -3.55
C SER A 118 17.19 11.98 -4.24
N ILE A 119 15.99 11.51 -3.89
CA ILE A 119 15.42 10.30 -4.47
C ILE A 119 15.09 10.44 -5.95
N LEU A 120 14.81 11.66 -6.43
CA LEU A 120 14.49 11.92 -7.83
C LEU A 120 15.71 11.76 -8.75
N LEU A 121 16.91 11.70 -8.18
CA LEU A 121 18.17 11.48 -8.88
C LEU A 121 18.58 10.01 -8.91
N VAL A 122 17.87 9.14 -8.18
CA VAL A 122 18.16 7.71 -8.15
C VAL A 122 17.50 7.04 -9.35
N GLU A 123 18.32 6.52 -10.27
CA GLU A 123 17.88 5.92 -11.55
C GLU A 123 16.80 4.84 -11.39
N ASP A 124 16.88 4.07 -10.31
CA ASP A 124 15.97 2.95 -10.04
C ASP A 124 14.60 3.34 -9.45
N VAL A 125 14.43 4.60 -9.02
CA VAL A 125 13.19 5.10 -8.41
C VAL A 125 12.29 5.70 -9.48
N ARG A 126 11.24 4.95 -9.85
CA ARG A 126 10.37 5.29 -10.99
C ARG A 126 9.11 6.05 -10.59
N HIS A 127 8.63 5.87 -9.36
CA HIS A 127 7.31 6.35 -8.91
C HIS A 127 7.39 7.64 -8.09
N GLY A 128 8.56 8.27 -8.08
CA GLY A 128 8.80 9.57 -7.44
C GLY A 128 8.72 9.55 -5.92
N LYS A 129 8.66 10.76 -5.35
CA LYS A 129 8.62 10.97 -3.90
C LYS A 129 7.31 10.50 -3.29
N PHE A 130 7.36 9.96 -2.07
CA PHE A 130 6.19 9.72 -1.24
C PHE A 130 6.50 9.82 0.25
N LYS A 131 5.47 9.94 1.08
CA LYS A 131 5.61 10.16 2.51
C LYS A 131 5.83 8.83 3.24
N GLY A 132 7.00 8.20 3.04
CA GLY A 132 7.25 6.86 3.60
C GLY A 132 7.20 6.76 5.13
N LYS A 133 7.39 7.87 5.88
CA LYS A 133 7.14 7.91 7.33
C LYS A 133 5.68 7.59 7.68
N GLU A 134 4.73 8.09 6.89
CA GLU A 134 3.30 7.83 7.10
C GLU A 134 2.96 6.38 6.77
N THR A 135 3.58 5.79 5.74
CA THR A 135 3.43 4.36 5.45
C THR A 135 3.93 3.49 6.60
N VAL A 136 5.07 3.85 7.22
CA VAL A 136 5.56 3.15 8.42
C VAL A 136 4.55 3.26 9.57
N ALA A 137 4.02 4.46 9.82
CA ALA A 137 3.03 4.68 10.87
C ALA A 137 1.73 3.90 10.61
N TYR A 138 1.26 3.88 9.37
CA TYR A 138 0.08 3.12 8.93
C TYR A 138 0.22 1.63 9.24
N VAL A 139 1.34 1.00 8.82
CA VAL A 139 1.57 -0.43 9.07
C VAL A 139 1.57 -0.74 10.57
N LYS A 140 2.23 0.11 11.38
CA LYS A 140 2.22 -0.04 12.85
C LYS A 140 0.82 0.09 13.42
N ALA A 141 0.03 1.07 12.95
CA ALA A 141 -1.32 1.31 13.43
C ALA A 141 -2.25 0.13 13.16
N VAL A 142 -2.24 -0.43 11.93
CA VAL A 142 -3.04 -1.61 11.57
C VAL A 142 -2.67 -2.82 12.43
N LEU A 143 -1.37 -3.06 12.63
CA LEU A 143 -0.90 -4.21 13.42
C LEU A 143 -1.21 -4.06 14.91
N ASN A 144 -1.08 -2.86 15.47
CA ASN A 144 -1.52 -2.57 16.83
C ASN A 144 -3.03 -2.76 16.98
N GLN A 145 -3.83 -2.32 16.01
CA GLN A 145 -5.27 -2.53 16.03
C GLN A 145 -5.63 -4.02 15.95
N TYR A 146 -4.90 -4.79 15.15
CA TYR A 146 -5.04 -6.24 15.09
C TYR A 146 -4.74 -6.89 16.44
N ASP A 147 -3.67 -6.47 17.13
CA ASP A 147 -3.34 -6.95 18.48
C ASP A 147 -4.46 -6.64 19.47
N ILE A 148 -5.00 -5.42 19.45
CA ILE A 148 -6.12 -4.98 20.30
C ILE A 148 -7.35 -5.85 20.06
N PHE A 149 -7.72 -6.08 18.79
CA PHE A 149 -8.87 -6.92 18.46
C PHE A 149 -8.71 -8.39 18.87
N ASN A 150 -7.48 -8.86 19.02
CA ASN A 150 -7.20 -10.20 19.57
C ASN A 150 -7.04 -10.22 21.09
N GLY A 151 -7.25 -9.09 21.78
CA GLY A 151 -7.11 -8.98 23.24
C GLY A 151 -5.66 -8.96 23.74
N THR A 152 -4.70 -8.66 22.86
CA THR A 152 -3.28 -8.53 23.21
C THR A 152 -2.85 -7.07 23.28
N GLN A 153 -1.77 -6.81 24.02
CA GLN A 153 -1.18 -5.47 24.09
C GLN A 153 -0.58 -5.09 22.73
N PRO A 154 -0.66 -3.80 22.31
CA PRO A 154 -0.06 -3.33 21.06
C PRO A 154 1.44 -3.65 20.97
N ARG A 155 1.86 -4.31 19.87
CA ARG A 155 3.28 -4.68 19.67
C ARG A 155 4.21 -3.48 19.44
N TYR A 156 3.71 -2.37 18.89
CA TYR A 156 4.48 -1.15 18.68
C TYR A 156 4.06 -0.09 19.72
N LYS A 157 5.05 0.52 20.37
CA LYS A 157 4.81 1.70 21.20
C LYS A 157 4.37 2.86 20.30
N VAL A 158 3.22 3.43 20.59
CA VAL A 158 2.72 4.64 19.91
C VAL A 158 3.62 5.81 20.31
N GLN A 159 4.33 6.39 19.35
CA GLN A 159 5.07 7.63 19.57
C GLN A 159 4.17 8.82 19.24
N PRO A 160 4.37 10.01 19.85
CA PRO A 160 3.59 11.22 19.54
C PRO A 160 3.55 11.58 18.04
N THR A 161 4.61 11.23 17.30
CA THR A 161 4.69 11.38 15.84
C THR A 161 3.78 10.42 15.07
N ASP A 162 3.38 9.31 15.68
CA ASP A 162 2.39 8.37 15.16
C ASP A 162 0.95 8.86 15.50
N THR A 163 0.81 9.69 16.55
CA THR A 163 -0.48 10.15 17.09
C THR A 163 -1.09 11.36 16.37
N VAL A 164 -0.36 12.04 15.47
CA VAL A 164 -1.02 13.02 14.56
C VAL A 164 -2.05 12.30 13.67
N LEU A 165 -1.91 10.99 13.50
CA LEU A 165 -2.89 10.10 12.87
C LEU A 165 -3.89 9.49 13.87
N VAL A 166 -3.90 9.84 15.16
CA VAL A 166 -4.77 9.19 16.19
C VAL A 166 -5.45 10.16 17.19
N MET A 167 -4.99 11.40 17.40
CA MET A 167 -5.58 12.30 18.41
C MET A 167 -6.96 12.85 18.00
N ILE A 168 -7.97 12.43 18.77
CA ILE A 168 -9.31 12.97 18.86
C ILE A 168 -9.22 14.34 19.56
N GLU A 169 -9.64 15.42 18.89
CA GLU A 169 -10.08 16.61 19.62
C GLU A 169 -11.54 16.39 20.01
N GLU A 170 -11.79 16.25 21.32
CA GLU A 170 -13.11 16.43 21.89
C GLU A 170 -13.56 17.86 21.61
N THR A 171 -14.30 18.06 20.53
CA THR A 171 -15.09 19.28 20.34
C THR A 171 -16.49 18.88 19.93
N GLU A 172 -17.44 19.44 20.67
CA GLU A 172 -18.88 19.31 20.46
C GLU A 172 -19.21 19.79 19.05
N ASP A 173 -19.35 18.84 18.12
CA ASP A 173 -20.22 18.89 16.95
C ASP A 173 -19.94 17.65 16.09
N VAL A 174 -21.00 16.92 15.77
CA VAL A 174 -20.99 15.52 15.32
C VAL A 174 -20.48 15.31 13.87
N GLU A 175 -19.70 16.23 13.29
CA GLU A 175 -19.50 16.26 11.83
C GLU A 175 -18.09 16.51 11.27
N ARG A 176 -17.02 16.46 12.08
CA ARG A 176 -15.66 16.41 11.53
C ARG A 176 -15.01 15.04 11.68
N ILE A 177 -15.29 14.20 10.68
CA ILE A 177 -14.36 13.19 10.19
C ILE A 177 -13.01 13.89 10.01
N LEU A 178 -11.95 13.40 10.66
CA LEU A 178 -10.63 13.21 10.06
C LEU A 178 -9.64 12.68 11.11
N LEU A 179 -9.26 11.43 10.89
CA LEU A 179 -7.86 11.11 10.73
C LEU A 179 -7.65 10.78 9.26
N SER A 180 -6.83 11.49 8.48
CA SER A 180 -6.66 12.94 8.26
C SER A 180 -5.94 13.06 6.89
N PRO A 181 -6.05 14.15 6.11
CA PRO A 181 -5.75 14.23 4.66
C PRO A 181 -4.29 14.01 4.23
N ASP A 182 -3.40 13.78 5.18
CA ASP A 182 -1.95 13.83 4.97
C ASP A 182 -1.31 12.50 4.55
N SER A 183 -1.86 11.33 4.91
CA SER A 183 -1.41 10.00 4.42
C SER A 183 -1.52 9.82 2.91
N LEU A 184 -2.14 10.78 2.25
CA LEU A 184 -2.49 10.72 0.87
C LEU A 184 -1.91 11.89 0.06
N SER A 185 -1.22 12.88 0.66
CA SER A 185 -0.55 13.91 -0.14
C SER A 185 0.66 13.31 -0.84
N ARG A 186 0.46 12.76 -2.06
CA ARG A 186 1.39 12.73 -3.20
C ARG A 186 0.82 11.87 -4.33
N ILE A 187 -0.21 12.38 -4.99
CA ILE A 187 -0.35 12.27 -6.44
C ILE A 187 -0.92 13.61 -6.92
N ASP A 188 -0.04 14.60 -7.05
CA ASP A 188 -0.08 15.54 -8.17
C ASP A 188 1.31 16.16 -8.32
N SER A 189 1.69 16.47 -9.56
CA SER A 189 3.04 16.71 -10.12
C SER A 189 3.86 15.45 -10.45
N GLY A 190 3.39 14.64 -11.40
CA GLY A 190 4.27 13.65 -12.04
C GLY A 190 3.72 12.85 -13.23
N ASP A 191 2.41 12.59 -13.31
CA ASP A 191 1.93 11.49 -14.16
C ASP A 191 0.96 11.90 -15.27
N GLU A 192 1.43 12.73 -16.20
CA GLU A 192 1.00 12.61 -17.60
C GLU A 192 1.84 11.56 -18.36
N LYS A 193 3.01 11.16 -17.84
CA LYS A 193 3.90 10.20 -18.53
C LYS A 193 3.69 8.73 -18.14
N ALA A 194 3.13 8.43 -16.97
CA ALA A 194 2.78 7.05 -16.61
C ALA A 194 1.51 6.52 -17.31
N ARG A 195 0.74 7.38 -17.99
CA ARG A 195 -0.41 6.97 -18.81
C ARG A 195 -0.04 6.11 -20.02
N ASN A 196 1.22 6.10 -20.46
CA ASN A 196 1.63 5.45 -21.71
C ASN A 196 2.61 4.27 -21.52
N GLN A 197 2.86 3.78 -20.31
CA GLN A 197 3.85 2.69 -20.09
C GLN A 197 3.28 1.40 -19.51
N GLU A 198 1.97 1.30 -19.26
CA GLU A 198 1.31 0.03 -18.95
C GLU A 198 0.74 -0.68 -20.20
N GLU A 199 0.92 -0.11 -21.41
CA GLU A 199 0.42 -0.67 -22.68
C GLU A 199 1.43 -1.58 -23.44
N GLU A 200 2.69 -1.73 -23.01
CA GLU A 200 3.71 -2.45 -23.82
C GLU A 200 4.22 -3.80 -23.28
N HIS A 201 3.64 -4.33 -22.19
CA HIS A 201 4.09 -5.61 -21.63
C HIS A 201 2.96 -6.60 -21.33
N ASP A 202 2.19 -6.96 -22.35
CA ASP A 202 1.74 -8.35 -22.55
C ASP A 202 1.11 -8.52 -23.95
N ASP A 203 1.84 -9.17 -24.86
CA ASP A 203 1.32 -10.10 -25.88
C ASP A 203 2.34 -10.34 -27.01
N GLN A 204 3.16 -11.38 -26.87
CA GLN A 204 3.58 -12.19 -28.03
C GLN A 204 3.74 -13.66 -27.63
N PRO A 205 2.89 -14.58 -28.13
CA PRO A 205 3.19 -15.99 -28.10
C PRO A 205 3.91 -16.43 -29.39
N GLY A 206 5.06 -17.11 -29.22
CA GLY A 206 5.47 -18.19 -30.11
C GLY A 206 6.75 -17.97 -30.94
N CYS A 207 7.89 -18.43 -30.42
CA CYS A 207 9.00 -18.86 -31.26
C CYS A 207 9.48 -20.26 -30.79
N HIS A 208 9.01 -21.31 -31.47
CA HIS A 208 9.59 -22.64 -31.40
C HIS A 208 10.62 -22.80 -32.53
N ILE A 209 11.90 -22.94 -32.17
CA ILE A 209 12.96 -23.43 -33.05
C ILE A 209 13.57 -24.68 -32.43
N SER A 210 13.52 -25.80 -33.17
CA SER A 210 14.60 -26.79 -33.38
C SER A 210 13.96 -28.07 -33.95
N GLY A 211 14.49 -28.74 -34.98
CA GLY A 211 15.78 -28.63 -35.62
C GLY A 211 15.83 -29.49 -36.90
N LYS A 212 16.83 -29.20 -37.73
CA LYS A 212 17.19 -29.93 -38.94
C LYS A 212 17.75 -31.32 -38.60
N HIS A 213 17.40 -32.34 -39.38
CA HIS A 213 18.37 -33.37 -39.79
C HIS A 213 18.10 -33.87 -41.22
N ARG A 214 19.21 -33.97 -41.96
CA ARG A 214 19.37 -34.40 -43.36
C ARG A 214 19.02 -35.87 -43.58
N ARG A 215 18.39 -36.21 -44.69
CA ARG A 215 19.01 -36.78 -45.92
C ARG A 215 17.93 -37.01 -46.98
#